data_AF-A0A9P6ZMK9-F1
#
_entry.id   AF-A0A9P6ZMK9-F1
#
_cell.length_a   1.000
_cell.length_b   1.000
_cell.length_c   1.000
_cell.angle_alpha   90.00
_cell.angle_beta   90.00
_cell.angle_gamma   90.00
#
_symmetry.space_group_name_H-M   'P 1'
#
loop_
_entity.id
_entity.type
_entity.pdbx_description
1 polymer ?
#
loop_
_entity_poly.entity_id
_entity_poly.type
_entity_poly.pdbx_seq_one_letter_code
_entity_poly.pdbx_strand_id
1 'polypeptide(L)'
;MVNPMNVDWDVDRCVDKAKLSPPNLDGSPTAQMERLKKFFPEAKLGKISVPTTIVDRHGKILVVYLPNILTPSRLEHVNHITVSLRDSLLKSLSPSSNKKTWRDEGYMVPDGGGEFRAGRITVVPAYFMQRQERLMDPLVTSESYQSEKVQQWLAALTTSEVLWNAITAVVAPDLFQAGILAFSEVIKKVQ
;
A
#
# COMPACT_ATOMS: atom_id res chain seq x y z
N MET A 1 -22.08 9.21 7.91
CA MET A 1 -21.47 8.38 6.86
C MET A 1 -22.57 7.93 5.92
N VAL A 2 -22.40 8.08 4.61
CA VAL A 2 -23.41 7.71 3.62
C VAL A 2 -23.26 6.20 3.33
N ASN A 3 -24.32 5.42 3.61
CA ASN A 3 -24.54 3.99 3.34
C ASN A 3 -23.27 3.12 3.11
N PRO A 4 -22.62 2.63 4.18
CA PRO A 4 -21.46 1.75 4.03
C PRO A 4 -21.86 0.40 3.41
N MET A 5 -20.96 -0.15 2.59
CA MET A 5 -21.06 -1.54 2.14
C MET A 5 -20.47 -2.46 3.22
N ASN A 6 -21.17 -3.54 3.54
CA ASN A 6 -20.74 -4.45 4.60
C ASN A 6 -20.18 -5.74 4.00
N VAL A 7 -19.14 -6.28 4.66
CA VAL A 7 -18.76 -7.69 4.51
C VAL A 7 -19.26 -8.48 5.72
N ASP A 8 -19.63 -9.74 5.52
CA ASP A 8 -20.27 -10.55 6.55
C ASP A 8 -19.32 -11.13 7.62
N TRP A 9 -18.02 -10.85 7.47
CA TRP A 9 -16.97 -11.37 8.34
C TRP A 9 -16.37 -10.28 9.25
N ASP A 10 -15.68 -10.75 10.29
CA ASP A 10 -15.03 -9.95 11.34
C ASP A 10 -13.54 -9.80 11.02
N VAL A 11 -13.06 -8.55 11.01
CA VAL A 11 -11.67 -8.24 10.66
C VAL A 11 -10.66 -8.73 11.67
N ASP A 12 -10.95 -8.65 12.96
CA ASP A 12 -10.01 -9.09 14.00
C ASP A 12 -9.82 -10.60 13.88
N ARG A 13 -10.94 -11.32 13.71
CA ARG A 13 -10.91 -12.77 13.49
C ARG A 13 -10.17 -13.15 12.21
N CYS A 14 -10.26 -12.34 11.15
CA CYS A 14 -9.53 -12.54 9.90
C CYS A 14 -8.02 -12.39 10.11
N VAL A 15 -7.60 -11.29 10.76
CA VAL A 15 -6.20 -10.98 11.05
C VAL A 15 -5.56 -12.07 11.91
N ASP A 16 -6.25 -12.51 12.97
CA ASP A 16 -5.74 -13.56 13.86
C ASP A 16 -5.51 -14.89 13.14
N LYS A 17 -6.38 -15.24 12.20
CA LYS A 17 -6.24 -16.47 11.40
C LYS A 17 -5.19 -16.33 10.29
N ALA A 18 -5.00 -15.13 9.74
CA ALA A 18 -3.99 -14.86 8.73
C ALA A 18 -2.56 -14.95 9.30
N LYS A 19 -2.31 -14.41 10.51
CA LYS A 19 -1.01 -14.44 11.19
C LYS A 19 -0.46 -15.86 11.45
N LEU A 20 -1.35 -16.85 11.50
CA LEU A 20 -1.02 -18.26 11.76
C LEU A 20 -0.74 -19.07 10.47
N SER A 21 -0.73 -18.43 9.30
CA SER A 21 -0.55 -19.12 8.03
C SER A 21 0.92 -19.03 7.58
N PRO A 22 1.62 -20.16 7.36
CA PRO A 22 2.97 -20.12 6.78
C PRO A 22 2.92 -19.53 5.36
N PRO A 23 3.98 -18.82 4.93
CA PRO A 23 4.06 -18.30 3.57
C PRO A 23 3.99 -19.46 2.56
N ASN A 24 3.12 -19.32 1.57
CA ASN A 24 2.92 -20.33 0.54
C ASN A 24 4.06 -20.25 -0.49
N LEU A 25 5.12 -21.03 -0.28
CA LEU A 25 6.33 -21.02 -1.12
C LEU A 25 6.09 -21.65 -2.50
N ASP A 26 5.14 -22.57 -2.61
CA ASP A 26 4.93 -23.39 -3.82
C ASP A 26 3.81 -22.85 -4.73
N GLY A 27 3.08 -21.84 -4.27
CA GLY A 27 1.99 -21.18 -5.01
C GLY A 27 0.74 -22.05 -5.19
N SER A 28 0.67 -23.24 -4.59
CA SER A 28 -0.49 -24.11 -4.59
C SER A 28 -1.41 -23.76 -3.41
N PRO A 29 -2.75 -23.67 -3.57
CA PRO A 29 -3.64 -23.31 -2.46
C PRO A 29 -3.47 -24.30 -1.30
N THR A 30 -3.00 -23.82 -0.15
CA THR A 30 -2.91 -24.67 1.04
C THR A 30 -4.31 -24.98 1.57
N ALA A 31 -4.50 -26.11 2.26
CA ALA A 31 -5.78 -26.44 2.89
C ALA A 31 -6.26 -25.34 3.86
N GLN A 32 -5.32 -24.58 4.44
CA GLN A 32 -5.61 -23.41 5.27
C GLN A 32 -6.14 -22.23 4.44
N MET A 33 -5.60 -21.95 3.25
CA MET A 33 -6.14 -20.92 2.35
C MET A 33 -7.58 -21.23 1.93
N GLU A 34 -7.87 -22.49 1.59
CA GLU A 34 -9.25 -22.91 1.28
C GLU A 34 -10.18 -22.81 2.49
N ARG A 35 -9.67 -23.13 3.69
CA ARG A 35 -10.41 -22.91 4.94
C ARG A 35 -10.67 -21.43 5.20
N LEU A 36 -9.70 -20.55 4.97
CA LEU A 36 -9.86 -19.10 5.13
C LEU A 36 -10.91 -18.55 4.17
N LYS A 37 -10.91 -18.95 2.90
CA LYS A 37 -11.93 -18.56 1.91
C LYS A 37 -13.36 -18.90 2.37
N LYS A 38 -13.54 -20.00 3.10
CA LYS A 38 -14.84 -20.39 3.66
C LYS A 38 -15.33 -19.45 4.77
N PHE A 39 -14.43 -18.95 5.62
CA PHE A 39 -14.78 -18.06 6.74
C PHE A 39 -14.75 -16.58 6.37
N PHE A 40 -13.97 -16.21 5.36
CA PHE A 40 -13.73 -14.86 4.89
C PHE A 40 -13.94 -14.83 3.36
N PRO A 41 -15.18 -15.04 2.89
CA PRO A 41 -15.48 -15.07 1.47
C PRO A 41 -15.18 -13.71 0.83
N GLU A 42 -14.76 -13.74 -0.44
CA GLU A 42 -14.63 -12.52 -1.24
C GLU A 42 -15.99 -11.81 -1.33
N ALA A 43 -15.97 -10.52 -0.99
CA ALA A 43 -17.17 -9.71 -1.00
C ALA A 43 -17.57 -9.38 -2.45
N LYS A 44 -18.82 -9.66 -2.82
CA LYS A 44 -19.38 -9.33 -4.13
C LYS A 44 -19.85 -7.88 -4.17
N LEU A 45 -18.90 -6.94 -4.07
CA LEU A 45 -19.18 -5.51 -3.98
C LEU A 45 -19.51 -4.85 -5.33
N GLY A 46 -19.25 -5.54 -6.45
CA GLY A 46 -19.45 -4.98 -7.78
C GLY A 46 -18.51 -3.80 -8.08
N LYS A 47 -18.90 -2.96 -9.05
CA LYS A 47 -18.12 -1.77 -9.43
C LYS A 47 -18.48 -0.60 -8.52
N ILE A 48 -17.49 -0.10 -7.78
CA ILE A 48 -17.64 1.08 -6.92
C ILE A 48 -17.13 2.31 -7.69
N SER A 49 -18.01 3.27 -7.98
CA SER A 49 -17.66 4.51 -8.72
C SER A 49 -17.93 5.79 -7.93
N VAL A 50 -18.48 5.68 -6.73
CA VAL A 50 -18.83 6.81 -5.86
C VAL A 50 -18.09 6.68 -4.51
N PRO A 51 -17.90 7.79 -3.76
CA PRO A 51 -17.35 7.73 -2.42
C PRO A 51 -18.05 6.67 -1.57
N THR A 52 -17.29 5.69 -1.07
CA THR A 52 -17.83 4.49 -0.42
C THR A 52 -16.95 4.06 0.74
N THR A 53 -17.57 3.72 1.86
CA THR A 53 -16.88 3.06 2.98
C THR A 53 -17.28 1.60 3.00
N ILE A 54 -16.29 0.71 3.06
CA ILE A 54 -16.51 -0.72 3.27
C ILE A 54 -16.17 -1.02 4.73
N VAL A 55 -17.10 -1.67 5.44
CA VAL A 55 -16.93 -2.03 6.85
C VAL A 55 -17.14 -3.53 7.07
N ASP A 56 -16.61 -4.04 8.18
CA ASP A 56 -16.83 -5.40 8.63
C ASP A 56 -18.21 -5.58 9.29
N ARG A 57 -18.54 -6.81 9.71
CA ARG A 57 -19.83 -7.12 10.36
C ARG A 57 -20.08 -6.37 11.68
N HIS A 58 -19.06 -5.75 12.26
CA HIS A 58 -19.12 -4.97 13.50
C HIS A 58 -19.03 -3.45 13.23
N GLY A 59 -19.05 -3.03 11.96
CA GLY A 59 -18.95 -1.64 11.56
C GLY A 59 -17.53 -1.07 11.58
N LYS A 60 -16.49 -1.91 11.71
CA LYS A 60 -15.10 -1.47 11.64
C LYS A 60 -14.73 -1.17 10.19
N ILE A 61 -14.09 -0.03 9.96
CA ILE A 61 -13.70 0.42 8.63
C ILE A 61 -12.59 -0.49 8.07
N LEU A 62 -12.87 -1.09 6.92
CA LEU A 62 -11.91 -1.88 6.15
C LEU A 62 -11.27 -1.06 5.03
N VAL A 63 -12.10 -0.30 4.30
CA VAL A 63 -11.68 0.51 3.16
C VAL A 63 -12.47 1.80 3.12
N VAL A 64 -11.78 2.90 2.85
CA VAL A 64 -12.40 4.18 2.50
C VAL A 64 -12.03 4.49 1.05
N TYR A 65 -13.00 4.39 0.14
CA TYR A 65 -12.83 4.68 -1.27
C TYR A 65 -13.31 6.10 -1.57
N LEU A 66 -12.38 6.99 -1.95
CA LEU A 66 -12.65 8.39 -2.28
C LEU A 66 -12.17 8.68 -3.71
N PRO A 67 -13.02 8.45 -4.73
CA PRO A 67 -12.65 8.72 -6.11
C PRO A 67 -12.38 10.21 -6.29
N ASN A 68 -11.37 10.55 -7.10
CA ASN A 68 -11.00 11.93 -7.46
C ASN A 68 -10.68 12.83 -6.25
N ILE A 69 -10.16 12.26 -5.15
CA ILE A 69 -9.71 13.05 -4.00
C ILE A 69 -8.52 13.97 -4.34
N LEU A 70 -7.77 13.64 -5.39
CA LEU A 70 -6.71 14.49 -5.92
C LEU A 70 -7.25 15.41 -7.00
N THR A 71 -6.86 16.68 -6.96
CA THR A 71 -7.12 17.61 -8.07
C THR A 71 -6.36 17.15 -9.32
N PRO A 72 -6.86 17.45 -10.53
CA PRO A 72 -6.17 17.09 -11.78
C PRO A 72 -4.72 17.57 -11.81
N SER A 73 -4.45 18.79 -11.36
CA SER A 73 -3.09 19.35 -11.29
C SER A 73 -2.18 18.58 -10.33
N ARG A 74 -2.71 18.09 -9.20
CA ARG A 74 -1.94 17.28 -8.24
C ARG A 74 -1.63 15.91 -8.82
N LEU A 75 -2.61 15.30 -9.48
CA LEU A 75 -2.43 14.01 -10.15
C LEU A 75 -1.38 14.11 -11.26
N GLU A 76 -1.45 15.16 -12.09
CA GLU A 76 -0.46 15.42 -13.13
C GLU A 76 0.95 15.62 -12.55
N HIS A 77 1.07 16.41 -11.47
CA HIS A 77 2.34 16.58 -10.76
C HIS A 77 2.92 15.25 -10.28
N VAL A 78 2.11 14.43 -9.59
CA VAL A 78 2.54 13.11 -9.09
C VAL A 78 2.95 12.19 -10.24
N ASN A 79 2.19 12.17 -11.33
CA ASN A 79 2.52 11.37 -12.51
C ASN A 79 3.84 11.84 -13.12
N HIS A 80 4.03 13.16 -13.31
CA HIS A 80 5.23 13.73 -13.91
C HIS A 80 6.50 13.37 -13.12
N ILE A 81 6.49 13.56 -11.79
CA ILE A 81 7.64 13.24 -10.95
C ILE A 81 7.90 11.73 -10.90
N THR A 82 6.86 10.90 -10.91
CA THR A 82 6.97 9.44 -10.77
C THR A 82 7.38 8.76 -12.09
N VAL A 83 6.97 9.30 -13.25
CA VAL A 83 7.41 8.81 -14.57
C VAL A 83 8.94 8.75 -14.63
N SER A 84 9.62 9.74 -14.07
CA SER A 84 11.08 9.80 -14.10
C SER A 84 11.74 8.58 -13.43
N LEU A 85 11.11 7.99 -12.41
CA LEU A 85 11.63 6.83 -11.68
C LEU A 85 11.36 5.50 -12.39
N ARG A 86 10.60 5.48 -13.49
CA ARG A 86 10.17 4.26 -14.17
C ARG A 86 11.32 3.29 -14.45
N ASP A 87 12.42 3.75 -15.03
CA ASP A 87 13.54 2.86 -15.35
C ASP A 87 14.17 2.24 -14.09
N SER A 88 14.27 3.02 -13.01
CA SER A 88 14.77 2.52 -11.72
C SER A 88 13.81 1.49 -11.12
N LEU A 89 12.50 1.71 -11.27
CA LEU A 89 11.44 0.82 -10.75
C LEU A 89 11.24 -0.42 -11.62
N LEU A 90 11.54 -0.37 -12.91
CA LEU A 90 11.48 -1.52 -13.81
C LEU A 90 12.71 -2.42 -13.68
N LYS A 91 13.88 -1.87 -13.34
CA LYS A 91 15.11 -2.64 -13.08
C LYS A 91 14.97 -3.63 -11.91
N SER A 92 14.16 -3.32 -10.91
CA SER A 92 13.90 -4.22 -9.78
C SER A 92 12.95 -5.37 -10.12
N LEU A 93 12.32 -5.35 -11.30
CA LEU A 93 11.48 -6.43 -11.79
C LEU A 93 12.35 -7.36 -12.64
N SER A 94 12.78 -8.48 -12.06
CA SER A 94 13.48 -9.53 -12.82
C SER A 94 12.63 -9.97 -14.03
N PRO A 95 13.23 -10.20 -15.22
CA PRO A 95 12.50 -10.67 -16.41
C PRO A 95 11.93 -12.10 -16.28
N SER A 96 12.19 -12.79 -15.17
CA SER A 96 12.20 -14.24 -15.11
C SER A 96 11.01 -14.82 -14.35
N SER A 97 9.80 -14.64 -14.87
CA SER A 97 8.84 -15.75 -14.93
C SER A 97 7.67 -15.38 -15.85
N ASN A 98 7.26 -16.31 -16.71
CA ASN A 98 5.99 -16.21 -17.44
C ASN A 98 4.76 -16.39 -16.53
N LYS A 99 4.93 -16.47 -15.21
CA LYS A 99 3.82 -16.57 -14.27
C LYS A 99 3.26 -15.18 -14.03
N LYS A 100 2.01 -14.98 -14.46
CA LYS A 100 1.21 -13.85 -14.00
C LYS A 100 1.11 -13.91 -12.48
N THR A 101 1.43 -12.81 -11.82
CA THR A 101 1.23 -12.65 -10.39
C THR A 101 -0.17 -12.09 -10.13
N TRP A 102 -0.67 -12.17 -8.90
CA TRP A 102 -1.93 -11.51 -8.53
C TRP A 102 -1.92 -9.99 -8.81
N ARG A 103 -0.74 -9.39 -8.94
CA ARG A 103 -0.55 -7.98 -9.31
C ARG A 103 -0.78 -7.71 -10.81
N ASP A 104 -0.79 -8.75 -11.62
CA ASP A 104 -1.04 -8.70 -13.07
C ASP A 104 -2.51 -8.98 -13.42
N GLU A 105 -3.33 -9.36 -12.43
CA GLU A 105 -4.71 -9.81 -12.60
C GLU A 105 -5.70 -8.77 -12.08
N GLY A 106 -6.90 -8.71 -12.66
CA GLY A 106 -8.00 -7.86 -12.18
C GLY A 106 -7.91 -6.36 -12.52
N TYR A 107 -6.85 -5.92 -13.20
CA TYR A 107 -6.72 -4.53 -13.64
C TYR A 107 -7.22 -4.33 -15.07
N MET A 108 -8.17 -3.41 -15.25
CA MET A 108 -8.57 -2.92 -16.56
C MET A 108 -7.64 -1.78 -16.95
N VAL A 109 -6.75 -2.00 -17.93
CA VAL A 109 -5.94 -0.92 -18.50
C VAL A 109 -6.86 -0.07 -19.39
N PRO A 110 -7.02 1.23 -19.10
CA PRO A 110 -7.83 2.10 -19.94
C PRO A 110 -7.14 2.38 -21.28
N ASP A 111 -7.92 2.77 -22.29
CA ASP A 111 -7.39 3.19 -23.59
C ASP A 111 -6.42 4.37 -23.41
N GLY A 112 -5.25 4.27 -24.05
CA GLY A 112 -4.17 5.25 -23.87
C GLY A 112 -3.42 5.15 -22.53
N GLY A 113 -3.75 4.17 -21.69
CA GLY A 113 -3.08 3.92 -20.41
C GLY A 113 -1.87 2.98 -20.51
N GLY A 114 -1.43 2.50 -19.34
CA GLY A 114 -0.40 1.45 -19.25
C GLY A 114 1.04 1.93 -19.08
N GLU A 115 1.29 3.25 -19.05
CA GLU A 115 2.63 3.80 -18.86
C GLU A 115 3.32 3.31 -17.57
N PHE A 116 2.59 3.24 -16.47
CA PHE A 116 3.11 2.76 -15.19
C PHE A 116 3.02 1.24 -15.00
N ARG A 117 2.31 0.53 -15.90
CA ARG A 117 1.85 -0.86 -15.75
C ARG A 117 1.03 -1.09 -14.48
N ALA A 118 0.04 -1.98 -14.52
CA ALA A 118 -0.82 -2.24 -13.37
C ALA A 118 -0.07 -3.00 -12.25
N GLY A 119 -0.28 -2.62 -10.99
CA GLY A 119 0.07 -3.40 -9.78
C GLY A 119 1.56 -3.67 -9.50
N ARG A 120 2.49 -3.25 -10.36
CA ARG A 120 3.90 -3.69 -10.31
C ARG A 120 4.85 -2.80 -9.53
N ILE A 121 4.47 -1.55 -9.29
CA ILE A 121 5.34 -0.58 -8.64
C ILE A 121 4.80 -0.33 -7.23
N THR A 122 5.53 -0.78 -6.22
CA THR A 122 5.27 -0.41 -4.83
C THR A 122 6.29 0.65 -4.45
N VAL A 123 5.83 1.88 -4.23
CA VAL A 123 6.66 2.96 -3.73
C VAL A 123 6.31 3.15 -2.27
N VAL A 124 7.23 2.82 -1.38
CA VAL A 124 6.99 2.99 0.06
C VAL A 124 8.15 3.77 0.66
N PRO A 125 8.05 5.11 0.71
CA PRO A 125 9.04 5.90 1.44
C PRO A 125 9.02 5.46 2.90
N ALA A 126 10.20 5.21 3.48
CA ALA A 126 10.36 4.77 4.86
C ALA A 126 9.61 3.46 5.24
N TYR A 127 9.53 2.49 4.32
CA TYR A 127 9.03 1.16 4.69
C TYR A 127 9.87 0.54 5.82
N PHE A 128 9.25 -0.37 6.57
CA PHE A 128 10.00 -1.18 7.53
C PHE A 128 11.21 -1.79 6.82
N MET A 129 12.40 -1.63 7.42
CA MET A 129 13.57 -2.34 6.96
C MET A 129 13.26 -3.83 7.03
N GLN A 130 13.09 -4.47 5.88
CA GLN A 130 12.80 -5.89 5.82
C GLN A 130 13.92 -6.65 6.53
N ARG A 131 13.57 -7.56 7.44
CA ARG A 131 14.49 -8.35 8.29
C ARG A 131 15.12 -7.63 9.48
N GLN A 132 14.51 -6.55 10.00
CA GLN A 132 14.74 -6.21 11.41
C GLN A 132 14.05 -7.25 12.29
N GLU A 133 14.83 -8.13 12.91
CA GLU A 133 14.35 -9.23 13.75
C GLU A 133 14.53 -8.91 15.24
N ARG A 134 15.43 -7.98 15.57
CA ARG A 134 15.81 -7.64 16.94
C ARG A 134 15.52 -6.18 17.23
N LEU A 135 15.14 -5.88 18.48
CA LEU A 135 14.96 -4.50 18.97
C LEU A 135 16.24 -3.64 18.85
N MET A 136 17.41 -4.30 18.81
CA MET A 136 18.71 -3.65 18.70
C MET A 136 19.15 -3.41 17.25
N ASP A 137 18.39 -3.88 16.25
CA ASP A 137 18.78 -3.68 14.86
C ASP A 137 18.74 -2.18 14.53
N PRO A 138 19.81 -1.62 13.95
CA PRO A 138 19.89 -0.19 13.71
C PRO A 138 18.90 0.22 12.61
N LEU A 139 18.32 1.40 12.77
CA LEU A 139 17.64 2.09 11.68
C LEU A 139 18.73 2.64 10.76
N VAL A 140 18.75 2.21 9.50
CA VAL A 140 19.65 2.75 8.48
C VAL A 140 18.88 3.28 7.29
N THR A 141 19.42 4.30 6.64
CA THR A 141 18.84 4.87 5.44
C THR A 141 18.83 3.83 4.32
N SER A 142 17.74 3.78 3.54
CA SER A 142 17.65 2.87 2.39
C SER A 142 18.76 3.13 1.37
N GLU A 143 19.35 2.08 0.80
CA GLU A 143 20.41 2.19 -0.22
C GLU A 143 19.98 3.05 -1.41
N SER A 144 18.71 2.94 -1.83
CA SER A 144 18.13 3.75 -2.91
C SER A 144 18.17 5.26 -2.64
N TYR A 145 18.20 5.70 -1.38
CA TYR A 145 18.30 7.11 -1.01
C TYR A 145 19.67 7.72 -1.36
N GLN A 146 20.70 6.91 -1.58
CA GLN A 146 22.00 7.40 -2.04
C GLN A 146 21.95 7.97 -3.48
N SER A 147 20.88 7.67 -4.23
CA SER A 147 20.69 8.22 -5.57
C SER A 147 20.17 9.66 -5.52
N GLU A 148 20.91 10.60 -6.11
CA GLU A 148 20.47 12.00 -6.25
C GLU A 148 19.09 12.11 -6.90
N LYS A 149 18.81 11.27 -7.91
CA LYS A 149 17.50 11.19 -8.57
C LYS A 149 16.38 10.82 -7.59
N VAL A 150 16.65 9.93 -6.64
CA VAL A 150 15.69 9.54 -5.59
C VAL A 150 15.51 10.67 -4.58
N GLN A 151 16.58 11.37 -4.20
CA GLN A 151 16.50 12.54 -3.32
C GLN A 151 15.68 13.68 -3.94
N GLN A 152 15.94 14.01 -5.20
CA GLN A 152 15.18 15.02 -5.95
C GLN A 152 13.70 14.63 -6.07
N TRP A 153 13.42 13.35 -6.35
CA TRP A 153 12.05 12.85 -6.40
C TRP A 153 11.34 12.95 -5.03
N LEU A 154 12.01 12.57 -3.93
CA LEU A 154 11.45 12.70 -2.57
C LEU A 154 11.13 14.16 -2.24
N ALA A 155 12.05 15.08 -2.54
CA ALA A 155 11.83 16.51 -2.35
C ALA A 155 10.63 17.03 -3.17
N ALA A 156 10.47 16.56 -4.41
CA ALA A 156 9.33 16.92 -5.24
C ALA A 156 7.99 16.30 -4.77
N LEU A 157 8.05 15.16 -4.08
CA LEU A 157 6.89 14.44 -3.54
C LEU A 157 6.42 15.00 -2.20
N THR A 158 7.26 15.73 -1.45
CA THR A 158 6.95 16.22 -0.09
C THR A 158 5.57 16.90 0.01
N THR A 159 5.17 17.69 -0.99
CA THR A 159 3.84 18.34 -0.97
C THR A 159 2.66 17.36 -1.06
N SER A 160 2.84 16.25 -1.77
CA SER A 160 1.86 15.16 -1.83
C SER A 160 1.88 14.32 -0.55
N GLU A 161 3.05 14.12 0.06
CA GLU A 161 3.17 13.44 1.36
C GLU A 161 2.41 14.17 2.47
N VAL A 162 2.43 15.51 2.49
CA VAL A 162 1.64 16.31 3.44
C VAL A 162 0.15 15.98 3.35
N LEU A 163 -0.39 15.83 2.14
CA LEU A 163 -1.78 15.45 1.94
C LEU A 163 -2.06 14.03 2.49
N TRP A 164 -1.18 13.08 2.21
CA TRP A 164 -1.33 11.70 2.71
C TRP A 164 -1.20 11.62 4.23
N ASN A 165 -0.33 12.42 4.82
CA ASN A 165 -0.20 12.57 6.27
C ASN A 165 -1.47 13.16 6.88
N ALA A 166 -2.07 14.18 6.24
CA ALA A 166 -3.35 14.73 6.68
C ALA A 166 -4.49 13.69 6.60
N ILE A 167 -4.54 12.91 5.52
CA ILE A 167 -5.51 11.80 5.40
C ILE A 167 -5.27 10.77 6.52
N THR A 168 -4.02 10.35 6.73
CA THR A 168 -3.65 9.37 7.78
C THR A 168 -4.03 9.88 9.17
N ALA A 169 -3.77 11.15 9.48
CA ALA A 169 -4.14 11.77 10.75
C ALA A 169 -5.66 11.70 11.03
N VAL A 170 -6.48 11.74 9.98
CA VAL A 170 -7.94 11.65 10.09
C VAL A 170 -8.42 10.20 10.16
N VAL A 171 -7.89 9.30 9.33
CA VAL A 171 -8.40 7.92 9.21
C VAL A 171 -7.77 6.94 10.20
N ALA A 172 -6.55 7.23 10.67
CA ALA A 172 -5.76 6.37 11.55
C ALA A 172 -4.89 7.22 12.51
N PRO A 173 -5.50 7.96 13.45
CA PRO A 173 -4.80 8.93 14.30
C PRO A 173 -3.68 8.29 15.15
N ASP A 174 -3.91 7.07 15.68
CA ASP A 174 -2.89 6.37 16.47
C ASP A 174 -1.66 6.01 15.64
N LEU A 175 -1.87 5.60 14.38
CA LEU A 175 -0.78 5.30 13.44
C LEU A 175 -0.02 6.57 13.07
N PHE A 176 -0.75 7.67 12.81
CA PHE A 176 -0.14 8.97 12.56
C PHE A 176 0.73 9.40 13.74
N GLN A 177 0.22 9.30 14.96
CA GLN A 177 0.95 9.65 16.18
C GLN A 177 2.21 8.79 16.37
N ALA A 178 2.11 7.47 16.15
CA ALA A 178 3.25 6.58 16.20
C ALA A 178 4.33 6.97 15.17
N GLY A 179 3.92 7.37 13.95
CA GLY A 179 4.83 7.87 12.91
C GLY A 179 5.57 9.14 13.33
N ILE A 180 4.87 10.11 13.93
CA ILE A 180 5.48 11.35 14.44
C ILE A 180 6.52 11.07 15.53
N LEU A 181 6.23 10.14 16.45
CA LEU A 181 7.16 9.73 17.49
C LEU A 181 8.42 9.07 16.89
N ALA A 182 8.24 8.14 15.96
CA ALA A 182 9.35 7.47 15.29
C ALA A 182 10.24 8.46 14.52
N PHE A 183 9.63 9.40 13.79
CA PHE A 183 10.35 10.44 13.06
C PHE A 183 11.20 11.33 13.98
N SER A 184 10.64 11.72 15.13
CA SER A 184 11.34 12.53 16.13
C SER A 184 12.58 11.81 16.69
N GLU A 185 12.51 10.50 16.89
CA GLU A 185 13.64 9.69 17.36
C GLU A 185 14.74 9.55 16.29
N VAL A 186 14.38 9.50 15.01
CA VAL A 186 15.37 9.47 13.91
C VAL A 186 16.13 10.78 13.84
N ILE A 187 15.45 11.93 13.91
CA ILE A 187 16.11 13.25 13.87
C ILE A 187 17.14 13.40 15.00
N LYS A 188 16.80 12.95 16.22
CA LYS A 188 17.72 13.01 17.37
C LYS A 188 19.01 12.20 17.17
N LYS A 189 19.01 11.18 16.31
CA LYS A 189 20.18 10.33 16.05
C LYS A 189 21.05 10.80 14.88
N VAL A 190 20.55 11.72 14.06
CA VAL A 190 21.25 12.26 12.88
C VAL A 190 21.96 13.59 13.20
N GLN A 191 21.66 14.18 14.36
CA GLN A 191 22.40 15.31 14.96
C GLN A 191 23.50 14.80 15.90
#